data_AF-A0A2D9KZZ7-F1
#
_entry.id   AF-A0A2D9KZZ7-F1
#
_cell.length_a   1.000
_cell.length_b   1.000
_cell.length_c   1.000
_cell.angle_alpha   90.00
_cell.angle_beta   90.00
_cell.angle_gamma   90.00
#
_symmetry.space_group_name_H-M   'P 1'
#
loop_
_entity.id
_entity.type
_entity.pdbx_description
1 polymer ?
#
loop_
_entity_poly.entity_id
_entity_poly.type
_entity_poly.pdbx_seq_one_letter_code
_entity_poly.pdbx_strand_id
1 'polypeptide(L)'
;MSDERRYFSRIPFTANAHILTTEGDMYLNCRVIDVSLNGLLIGRPENWAGKLTDHFTVDLLLDEAQVVIKMQAEMAHMDANSIGFHCKLIDLDSITHLKKLVELNLADEGLLHRELSALVDMPEN
;
A
#
# COMPACT_ATOMS: atom_id res chain seq x y z
N MET A 1 8.78 -14.50 -15.07
CA MET A 1 9.81 -14.93 -14.11
C MET A 1 10.23 -13.73 -13.30
N SER A 2 9.58 -13.47 -12.16
CA SER A 2 10.02 -12.48 -11.17
C SER A 2 9.21 -12.57 -9.86
N ASP A 3 8.88 -13.79 -9.41
CA ASP A 3 8.23 -14.01 -8.11
C ASP A 3 9.24 -14.16 -6.95
N GLU A 4 10.51 -14.43 -7.25
CA GLU A 4 11.52 -14.88 -6.28
C GLU A 4 12.11 -13.80 -5.35
N ARG A 5 11.60 -12.55 -5.32
CA ARG A 5 12.13 -11.49 -4.43
C ARG A 5 11.10 -10.68 -3.67
N ARG A 6 9.83 -11.13 -3.62
CA ARG A 6 8.82 -10.43 -2.82
C ARG A 6 8.95 -10.86 -1.36
N TYR A 7 9.57 -9.99 -0.55
CA TYR A 7 9.71 -10.20 0.89
C TYR A 7 8.37 -10.10 1.64
N PHE A 8 7.43 -9.32 1.10
CA PHE A 8 6.11 -9.07 1.68
C PHE A 8 5.00 -9.72 0.86
N SER A 9 4.10 -10.42 1.54
CA SER A 9 2.92 -11.01 0.95
C SER A 9 1.94 -9.92 0.53
N ARG A 10 1.40 -10.06 -0.68
CA ARG A 10 0.32 -9.20 -1.17
C ARG A 10 -1.00 -9.92 -0.91
N ILE A 11 -1.84 -9.27 -0.12
CA ILE A 11 -3.17 -9.76 0.24
C ILE A 11 -4.17 -9.09 -0.69
N PRO A 12 -4.91 -9.86 -1.51
CA PRO A 12 -6.03 -9.33 -2.26
C PRO A 12 -7.01 -8.67 -1.30
N PHE A 13 -7.27 -7.38 -1.50
CA PHE A 13 -8.06 -6.61 -0.55
C PHE A 13 -8.99 -5.66 -1.30
N THR A 14 -10.29 -5.82 -1.07
CA THR A 14 -11.32 -5.00 -1.73
C THR A 14 -11.67 -3.84 -0.83
N ALA A 15 -11.14 -2.68 -1.15
CA ALA A 15 -11.38 -1.42 -0.46
C ALA A 15 -11.24 -0.24 -1.41
N ASN A 16 -11.52 0.95 -0.90
CA ASN A 16 -11.28 2.20 -1.59
C ASN A 16 -10.07 2.91 -0.96
N ALA A 17 -9.32 3.61 -1.79
CA ALA A 17 -8.25 4.50 -1.36
C ALA A 17 -8.43 5.91 -1.96
N HIS A 18 -8.01 6.91 -1.21
CA HIS A 18 -7.82 8.26 -1.73
C HIS A 18 -6.33 8.50 -1.93
N ILE A 19 -5.95 8.97 -3.12
CA ILE A 19 -4.58 9.30 -3.46
C ILE A 19 -4.47 10.81 -3.62
N LEU A 20 -3.61 11.44 -2.83
CA LEU A 20 -3.37 12.87 -2.86
C LEU A 20 -1.95 13.12 -3.35
N THR A 21 -1.80 13.98 -4.35
CA THR A 21 -0.48 14.43 -4.82
C THR A 21 0.05 15.53 -3.91
N THR A 22 1.37 15.74 -3.93
CA THR A 22 2.00 16.87 -3.23
C THR A 22 1.57 18.23 -3.80
N GLU A 23 1.08 18.26 -5.03
CA GLU A 23 0.58 19.45 -5.72
C GLU A 23 -0.89 19.76 -5.40
N GLY A 24 -1.58 18.87 -4.68
CA GLY A 24 -2.96 19.04 -4.22
C GLY A 24 -4.04 18.37 -5.10
N ASP A 25 -3.65 17.67 -6.15
CA ASP A 25 -4.59 16.84 -6.92
C ASP A 25 -5.04 15.64 -6.10
N MET A 26 -6.29 15.22 -6.30
CA MET A 26 -6.90 14.16 -5.51
C MET A 26 -7.65 13.16 -6.40
N TYR A 27 -7.32 11.89 -6.23
CA TYR A 27 -7.98 10.75 -6.86
C TYR A 27 -8.81 10.03 -5.81
N LEU A 28 -10.14 10.17 -5.90
CA LEU A 28 -11.06 9.63 -4.92
C LEU A 28 -11.54 8.21 -5.29
N ASN A 29 -11.88 7.42 -4.27
CA ASN A 29 -12.42 6.07 -4.40
C ASN A 29 -11.66 5.17 -5.39
N CYS A 30 -10.32 5.25 -5.38
CA CYS A 30 -9.49 4.36 -6.17
C CYS A 30 -9.66 2.93 -5.65
N ARG A 31 -10.02 2.01 -6.55
CA ARG A 31 -10.19 0.61 -6.18
C ARG A 31 -8.85 0.01 -5.77
N VAL A 32 -8.78 -0.52 -4.55
CA VAL A 32 -7.63 -1.31 -4.10
C VAL A 32 -7.72 -2.72 -4.69
N ILE A 33 -6.59 -3.23 -5.16
CA ILE A 33 -6.43 -4.57 -5.73
C ILE A 33 -5.79 -5.48 -4.69
N ASP A 34 -4.64 -5.06 -4.15
CA ASP A 34 -3.94 -5.75 -3.08
C ASP A 34 -3.19 -4.77 -2.17
N VAL A 35 -2.87 -5.25 -0.97
CA VAL A 35 -2.12 -4.53 0.05
C VAL A 35 -1.04 -5.44 0.64
N SER A 36 0.09 -4.86 1.05
CA SER A 36 1.11 -5.53 1.85
C SER A 36 1.59 -4.61 2.98
N LEU A 37 2.42 -5.13 3.87
CA LEU A 37 3.07 -4.31 4.91
C LEU A 37 3.94 -3.16 4.36
N ASN A 38 4.35 -3.24 3.09
CA ASN A 38 5.27 -2.27 2.48
C ASN A 38 4.70 -1.60 1.21
N GLY A 39 3.40 -1.72 0.94
CA GLY A 39 2.85 -1.11 -0.27
C GLY A 39 1.41 -1.43 -0.57
N LEU A 40 0.96 -0.88 -1.69
CA LEU A 40 -0.43 -0.93 -2.14
C LEU A 40 -0.46 -1.07 -3.67
N LEU A 41 -1.43 -1.81 -4.18
CA LEU A 41 -1.79 -1.82 -5.60
C LEU A 41 -3.21 -1.30 -5.77
N ILE A 42 -3.39 -0.31 -6.63
CA ILE A 42 -4.72 0.20 -6.98
C ILE A 42 -5.01 -0.01 -8.47
N GLY A 43 -6.28 -0.01 -8.82
CA GLY A 43 -6.73 0.22 -10.19
C GLY A 43 -6.37 1.64 -10.61
N ARG A 44 -5.85 1.77 -11.83
CA ARG A 44 -5.48 3.07 -12.39
C ARG A 44 -6.75 3.94 -12.54
N PRO A 45 -6.84 5.11 -11.86
CA PRO A 45 -7.96 6.00 -12.05
C PRO A 45 -7.89 6.68 -13.43
N GLU A 46 -9.04 7.15 -13.91
CA GLU A 46 -9.10 7.99 -15.10
C GLU A 46 -8.31 9.28 -14.86
N ASN A 47 -7.67 9.81 -15.91
CA ASN A 47 -6.87 11.03 -15.87
C ASN A 47 -5.67 11.02 -14.90
N TRP A 48 -5.13 9.84 -14.58
CA TRP A 48 -3.92 9.75 -13.77
C TRP A 48 -2.75 10.56 -14.36
N ALA A 49 -2.27 11.56 -13.62
CA ALA A 49 -1.19 12.46 -14.01
C ALA A 49 0.13 12.24 -13.25
N GLY A 50 0.13 11.38 -12.21
CA GLY A 50 1.32 11.09 -11.42
C GLY A 50 2.40 10.34 -12.20
N LYS A 51 3.67 10.60 -11.87
CA LYS A 51 4.83 9.98 -12.51
C LYS A 51 5.51 8.98 -11.59
N LEU A 52 6.35 8.14 -12.19
CA LEU A 52 7.21 7.23 -11.44
C LEU A 52 8.09 8.06 -10.48
N THR A 53 8.31 7.56 -9.26
CA THR A 53 9.06 8.24 -8.18
C THR A 53 8.39 9.46 -7.56
N ASP A 54 7.22 9.88 -8.04
CA ASP A 54 6.43 10.90 -7.34
C ASP A 54 5.94 10.36 -5.99
N HIS A 55 5.79 11.27 -5.03
CA HIS A 55 5.32 10.98 -3.69
C HIS A 55 3.84 11.35 -3.55
N PHE A 56 3.11 10.53 -2.81
CA PHE A 56 1.67 10.64 -2.63
C PHE A 56 1.31 10.38 -1.17
N THR A 57 0.25 11.05 -0.70
CA THR A 57 -0.45 10.60 0.51
C THR A 57 -1.55 9.63 0.09
N VAL A 58 -1.59 8.47 0.75
CA VAL A 58 -2.58 7.44 0.51
C VAL A 58 -3.39 7.26 1.78
N ASP A 59 -4.70 7.50 1.64
CA ASP A 59 -5.69 7.15 2.67
C ASP A 59 -6.41 5.87 2.23
N LEU A 60 -6.04 4.74 2.82
CA LEU A 60 -6.70 3.45 2.62
C LEU A 60 -7.89 3.33 3.58
N LEU A 61 -9.09 3.20 3.03
CA LEU A 61 -10.34 3.19 3.79
C LEU A 61 -10.72 1.75 4.15
N LEU A 62 -10.78 1.44 5.44
CA LEU A 62 -11.20 0.16 5.98
C LEU A 62 -12.59 0.28 6.61
N ASP A 63 -13.33 -0.83 6.68
CA ASP A 63 -14.61 -0.94 7.40
C ASP A 63 -15.57 0.22 7.12
N GLU A 64 -15.91 0.43 5.83
CA GLU A 64 -16.77 1.55 5.39
C GLU A 64 -16.24 2.94 5.78
N ALA A 65 -14.91 3.10 5.79
CA ALA A 65 -14.18 4.31 6.18
C ALA A 65 -14.25 4.67 7.67
N GLN A 66 -14.60 3.72 8.56
CA GLN A 66 -14.49 3.92 10.01
C GLN A 66 -13.03 3.94 10.48
N VAL A 67 -12.16 3.21 9.77
CA VAL A 67 -10.71 3.18 10.02
C VAL A 67 -10.00 3.63 8.75
N VAL A 68 -9.01 4.51 8.89
CA VAL A 68 -8.22 5.02 7.77
C VAL A 68 -6.74 4.75 8.05
N ILE A 69 -6.10 3.98 7.18
CA ILE A 69 -4.64 3.83 7.18
C ILE A 69 -4.07 4.93 6.30
N LYS A 70 -3.26 5.81 6.90
CA LYS A 70 -2.59 6.93 6.23
C LYS A 70 -1.13 6.59 6.02
N MET A 71 -0.65 6.73 4.78
CA MET A 71 0.77 6.54 4.47
C MET A 71 1.26 7.54 3.42
N GLN A 72 2.52 7.94 3.53
CA GLN A 72 3.26 8.51 2.41
C GLN A 72 3.79 7.35 1.58
N ALA A 73 3.57 7.42 0.27
CA ALA A 73 3.97 6.37 -0.64
C ALA A 73 4.60 6.93 -1.90
N GLU A 74 5.55 6.20 -2.46
CA GLU A 74 6.18 6.52 -3.74
C GLU A 74 5.58 5.61 -4.82
N MET A 75 5.29 6.17 -6.00
CA MET A 75 4.93 5.32 -7.14
C MET A 75 6.11 4.45 -7.56
N ALA A 76 5.93 3.13 -7.46
CA ALA A 76 6.93 2.13 -7.78
C ALA A 76 6.85 1.62 -9.22
N HIS A 77 5.64 1.54 -9.79
CA HIS A 77 5.41 1.17 -11.18
C HIS A 77 3.98 1.54 -11.61
N MET A 78 3.77 1.61 -12.92
CA MET A 78 2.48 1.81 -13.55
C MET A 78 2.33 0.85 -14.71
N ASP A 79 1.27 0.05 -14.67
CA ASP A 79 0.84 -0.82 -15.78
C ASP A 79 -0.35 -0.20 -16.51
N ALA A 80 -0.90 -0.92 -17.50
CA ALA A 80 -2.05 -0.45 -18.27
C ALA A 80 -3.26 -0.11 -17.38
N ASN A 81 -3.54 -0.95 -16.38
CA ASN A 81 -4.76 -0.86 -15.57
C ASN A 81 -4.51 -0.70 -14.05
N SER A 82 -3.25 -0.61 -13.63
CA SER A 82 -2.90 -0.59 -12.20
C SER A 82 -1.69 0.28 -11.91
N ILE A 83 -1.63 0.75 -10.67
CA ILE A 83 -0.53 1.56 -10.15
C ILE A 83 -0.08 0.95 -8.84
N GLY A 84 1.21 0.66 -8.74
CA GLY A 84 1.84 0.12 -7.54
C GLY A 84 2.57 1.21 -6.77
N PHE A 85 2.37 1.21 -5.46
CA PHE A 85 3.00 2.12 -4.52
C PHE A 85 3.87 1.37 -3.52
N HIS A 86 5.00 1.97 -3.16
CA HIS A 86 5.81 1.57 -2.01
C HIS A 86 5.51 2.50 -0.84
N CYS A 87 5.21 1.94 0.32
CA CYS A 87 5.06 2.71 1.54
C CYS A 87 6.44 3.28 1.94
N LYS A 88 6.50 4.59 2.20
CA LYS A 88 7.71 5.30 2.62
C LYS A 88 7.63 5.72 4.08
N LEU A 89 6.51 6.31 4.48
CA LEU A 89 6.25 6.70 5.85
C LEU A 89 4.83 6.32 6.21
N ILE A 90 4.65 5.85 7.44
CA ILE A 90 3.36 5.46 8.00
C ILE A 90 3.40 5.75 9.49
N ASP A 91 2.33 6.34 10.01
CA ASP A 91 2.23 6.63 11.43
C ASP A 91 1.92 5.35 12.24
N LEU A 92 2.11 5.43 13.56
CA LEU A 92 1.99 4.29 14.47
C LEU A 92 0.59 3.66 14.47
N ASP A 93 -0.46 4.47 14.38
CA ASP A 93 -1.84 3.97 14.40
C ASP A 93 -2.13 3.25 13.08
N SER A 94 -1.74 3.88 11.96
CA SER A 94 -1.87 3.31 10.62
C SER A 94 -1.12 1.99 10.44
N ILE A 95 0.13 1.88 10.89
CA ILE A 95 0.89 0.61 10.78
C ILE A 95 0.32 -0.48 11.69
N THR A 96 -0.27 -0.11 12.83
CA THR A 96 -0.94 -1.06 13.72
C THR A 96 -2.16 -1.68 13.02
N HIS A 97 -2.98 -0.86 12.37
CA HIS A 97 -4.12 -1.32 11.58
C HIS A 97 -3.68 -2.15 10.37
N LEU A 98 -2.64 -1.73 9.65
CA LEU A 98 -2.10 -2.46 8.51
C LEU A 98 -1.55 -3.82 8.93
N LYS A 99 -0.79 -3.88 10.03
CA LYS A 99 -0.31 -5.14 10.61
C LYS A 99 -1.47 -6.04 10.96
N LYS A 100 -2.54 -5.52 11.57
CA LYS A 100 -3.69 -6.34 11.94
C LYS A 100 -4.42 -6.89 10.72
N LEU A 101 -4.59 -6.07 9.67
CA LEU A 101 -5.14 -6.51 8.40
C LEU A 101 -4.31 -7.65 7.82
N VAL A 102 -2.99 -7.50 7.80
CA VAL A 102 -2.07 -8.51 7.26
C VAL A 102 -2.12 -9.79 8.09
N GLU A 103 -2.05 -9.69 9.42
CA GLU A 103 -2.17 -10.81 10.35
C GLU A 103 -3.46 -11.60 10.15
N LEU A 104 -4.61 -10.92 9.99
CA LEU A 104 -5.91 -11.58 9.82
C LEU A 104 -6.06 -12.31 8.48
N ASN A 105 -5.29 -11.91 7.46
CA ASN A 105 -5.34 -12.51 6.13
C ASN A 105 -4.20 -13.50 5.88
N LEU A 106 -3.14 -13.47 6.69
CA LEU A 106 -2.09 -14.49 6.66
C LEU A 106 -2.54 -15.74 7.42
N ALA A 107 -2.37 -16.89 6.79
CA ALA A 107 -2.69 -18.19 7.40
C ALA A 107 -1.62 -18.71 8.37
N ASP A 108 -0.46 -18.04 8.44
CA ASP A 108 0.73 -18.48 9.20
C ASP A 108 1.39 -17.30 9.91
N GLU A 109 1.45 -17.38 11.23
CA GLU A 109 2.07 -16.37 12.11
C GLU A 109 3.59 -16.23 11.89
N GLY A 110 4.26 -17.32 11.47
CA GLY A 110 5.68 -17.30 11.12
C GLY A 110 5.98 -16.46 9.87
N LEU A 111 5.04 -16.40 8.91
CA LEU A 111 5.16 -15.52 7.75
C LEU A 111 5.07 -14.05 8.17
N LEU A 112 4.14 -13.70 9.07
CA LEU A 112 4.03 -12.34 9.60
C LEU A 112 5.32 -11.92 10.30
N HIS A 113 5.90 -12.78 11.15
CA HIS A 113 7.14 -12.47 11.83
C HIS A 113 8.28 -12.19 10.86
N ARG A 114 8.43 -13.00 9.81
CA ARG A 114 9.42 -12.80 8.75
C ARG A 114 9.24 -11.45 8.05
N GLU A 115 7.99 -11.08 7.75
CA GLU A 115 7.70 -9.79 7.10
C GLU A 115 8.01 -8.61 8.01
N LEU A 116 7.67 -8.70 9.30
CA LEU A 116 8.01 -7.66 10.27
C LEU A 116 9.53 -7.49 10.42
N SER A 117 10.30 -8.59 10.46
CA SER A 117 11.76 -8.53 10.44
C SER A 117 12.28 -7.86 9.17
N ALA A 118 11.70 -8.19 8.02
CA ALA A 118 12.09 -7.58 6.75
C ALA A 118 11.84 -6.06 6.70
N LEU A 119 10.82 -5.52 7.41
CA LEU A 119 10.63 -4.07 7.52
C LEU A 119 11.79 -3.38 8.27
N VAL A 120 12.40 -4.05 9.24
CA VAL A 120 13.49 -3.50 10.05
C VAL A 120 14.83 -3.63 9.35
N ASP A 121 15.03 -4.74 8.63
CA ASP A 121 16.29 -5.07 7.96
C ASP A 121 16.46 -4.41 6.58
N MET A 122 15.39 -3.82 6.01
CA MET A 122 15.49 -3.11 4.74
C MET A 122 16.17 -1.74 4.93
N PRO A 123 17.29 -1.45 4.23
CA PRO A 123 17.91 -0.14 4.28
C PRO A 123 16.94 0.92 3.74
N GLU A 124 16.94 2.11 4.37
CA GLU A 124 16.26 3.29 3.83
C GLU A 124 16.78 3.54 2.40
N ASN A 125 15.89 3.39 1.43
CA ASN A 125 16.21 3.39 0.00
C ASN A 125 15.85 4.73 -0.62
#